data_AF-A0A1R4IYB9-F1
#
_entry.id   AF-A0A1R4IYB9-F1
#
_cell.length_a   1.000
_cell.length_b   1.000
_cell.length_c   1.000
_cell.angle_alpha   90.00
_cell.angle_beta   90.00
_cell.angle_gamma   90.00
#
_symmetry.space_group_name_H-M   'P 1'
#
loop_
_entity.id
_entity.type
_entity.pdbx_description
1 polymer ?
#
loop_
_entity_poly.entity_id
_entity_poly.type
_entity_poly.pdbx_seq_one_letter_code
_entity_poly.pdbx_strand_id
1 'polypeptide(L)'
;MTDALPLVVVMGVAGCGKTTIGEAVAAHLGVPFRDGDAFHSEQAVAKMAAGHPLDDDDRKPWLERISSWLAERDQDGAVVACSALKRSHRDLLRSQAPDVVMLHLAGPKPEAARRVASRPGHFMPASLVDSQYATLESLQADERGVTLDFCAPVDSLVADALTALGQPQN
;
A
#
# COMPACT_ATOMS: atom_id res chain seq x y z
N MET A 1 -4.52 -23.66 18.24
CA MET A 1 -4.40 -22.19 18.09
C MET A 1 -4.29 -21.96 16.60
N THR A 2 -5.36 -21.53 15.95
CA THR A 2 -5.27 -20.97 14.61
C THR A 2 -4.48 -19.68 14.74
N ASP A 3 -3.30 -19.59 14.14
CA ASP A 3 -2.59 -18.32 14.03
C ASP A 3 -3.52 -17.32 13.33
N ALA A 4 -3.67 -16.13 13.91
CA ALA A 4 -4.46 -15.06 13.30
C ALA A 4 -3.88 -14.73 11.91
N LEU A 5 -4.75 -14.55 10.93
CA LEU A 5 -4.32 -14.19 9.57
C LEU A 5 -3.77 -12.76 9.57
N PRO A 6 -2.73 -12.46 8.77
CA PRO A 6 -2.05 -11.18 8.86
C PRO A 6 -2.90 -10.03 8.33
N LEU A 7 -2.76 -8.87 8.96
CA LEU A 7 -3.15 -7.58 8.41
C LEU A 7 -1.98 -7.03 7.59
N VAL A 8 -2.23 -6.66 6.33
CA VAL A 8 -1.19 -6.29 5.39
C VAL A 8 -1.53 -4.97 4.70
N VAL A 9 -0.55 -4.06 4.66
CA VAL A 9 -0.59 -2.86 3.82
C VAL A 9 0.46 -3.01 2.72
N VAL A 10 0.02 -3.06 1.47
CA VAL A 10 0.90 -2.98 0.31
C VAL A 10 1.13 -1.52 -0.05
N MET A 11 2.34 -1.04 0.21
CA MET A 11 2.71 0.38 0.05
C MET A 11 3.72 0.64 -1.05
N GLY A 12 3.82 1.91 -1.44
CA GLY A 12 4.75 2.37 -2.48
C GLY A 12 4.12 3.39 -3.42
N VAL A 13 4.95 3.91 -4.32
CA VAL A 13 4.57 4.97 -5.27
C VAL A 13 3.54 4.51 -6.31
N ALA A 14 2.94 5.44 -7.05
CA ALA A 14 2.09 5.15 -8.19
C ALA A 14 2.91 4.38 -9.24
N GLY A 15 2.29 3.35 -9.84
CA GLY A 15 2.95 2.49 -10.83
C GLY A 15 3.82 1.36 -10.28
N CYS A 16 4.03 1.25 -8.95
CA CYS A 16 4.80 0.13 -8.38
C CYS A 16 4.05 -1.20 -8.33
N GLY A 17 2.73 -1.23 -8.61
CA GLY A 17 1.96 -2.47 -8.69
C GLY A 17 1.22 -2.89 -7.41
N LYS A 18 0.96 -1.97 -6.47
CA LYS A 18 0.27 -2.26 -5.19
C LYS A 18 -1.00 -3.09 -5.35
N THR A 19 -1.90 -2.70 -6.25
CA THR A 19 -3.17 -3.41 -6.48
C THR A 19 -2.91 -4.85 -6.94
N THR A 20 -2.03 -5.05 -7.93
CA THR A 20 -1.68 -6.37 -8.45
C THR A 20 -1.08 -7.29 -7.37
N ILE A 21 -0.12 -6.79 -6.61
CA ILE A 21 0.50 -7.58 -5.53
C ILE A 21 -0.49 -7.81 -4.39
N GLY A 22 -1.28 -6.79 -4.02
CA GLY A 22 -2.27 -6.88 -2.95
C GLY A 22 -3.37 -7.89 -3.24
N GLU A 23 -3.92 -7.89 -4.45
CA GLU A 23 -4.90 -8.89 -4.90
C GLU A 23 -4.32 -10.30 -4.87
N ALA A 24 -3.11 -10.49 -5.39
CA ALA A 24 -2.46 -11.80 -5.44
C ALA A 24 -2.13 -12.35 -4.04
N VAL A 25 -1.61 -11.50 -3.15
CA VAL A 25 -1.33 -11.88 -1.75
C VAL A 25 -2.63 -12.20 -1.02
N ALA A 26 -3.67 -11.38 -1.17
CA ALA A 26 -4.96 -11.62 -0.54
C ALA A 26 -5.59 -12.95 -1.01
N ALA A 27 -5.51 -13.25 -2.30
CA ALA A 27 -6.00 -14.50 -2.87
C ALA A 27 -5.27 -15.72 -2.29
N HIS A 28 -3.95 -15.66 -2.11
CA HIS A 28 -3.17 -16.76 -1.50
C HIS A 28 -3.51 -16.96 -0.02
N LEU A 29 -3.73 -15.88 0.71
CA LEU A 29 -4.10 -15.91 2.13
C LEU A 29 -5.57 -16.27 2.37
N GLY A 30 -6.43 -16.18 1.35
CA GLY A 30 -7.87 -16.36 1.48
C GLY A 30 -8.56 -15.21 2.25
N VAL A 31 -7.99 -14.00 2.20
CA VAL A 31 -8.48 -12.82 2.95
C VAL A 31 -9.01 -11.74 1.99
N PRO A 32 -9.84 -10.79 2.46
CA PRO A 32 -10.30 -9.70 1.61
C PRO A 32 -9.16 -8.75 1.21
N PHE A 33 -9.20 -8.33 -0.05
CA PHE A 33 -8.43 -7.20 -0.57
C PHE A 33 -9.29 -5.94 -0.66
N ARG A 34 -8.70 -4.76 -0.42
CA ARG A 34 -9.32 -3.48 -0.76
C ARG A 34 -8.29 -2.48 -1.29
N ASP A 35 -8.68 -1.72 -2.30
CA ASP A 35 -7.89 -0.57 -2.73
C ASP A 35 -8.13 0.62 -1.79
N GLY A 36 -7.05 1.20 -1.27
CA GLY A 36 -7.06 2.33 -0.34
C GLY A 36 -7.76 3.56 -0.91
N ASP A 37 -7.78 3.73 -2.23
CA ASP A 37 -8.44 4.85 -2.88
C ASP A 37 -9.96 4.83 -2.65
N ALA A 38 -10.55 3.64 -2.45
CA ALA A 38 -11.97 3.46 -2.12
C ALA A 38 -12.35 3.99 -0.73
N PHE A 39 -11.36 4.38 0.09
CA PHE A 39 -11.57 5.04 1.36
C PHE A 39 -11.46 6.55 1.27
N HIS A 40 -11.24 7.18 0.10
CA HIS A 40 -11.29 8.65 0.05
C HIS A 40 -12.70 9.18 0.29
N SER A 41 -12.80 10.42 0.79
CA SER A 41 -14.09 11.13 0.80
C SER A 41 -14.34 11.72 -0.59
N GLU A 42 -15.60 12.01 -0.92
CA GLU A 42 -15.95 12.70 -2.16
C GLU A 42 -15.21 14.05 -2.29
N GLN A 43 -15.02 14.76 -1.18
CA GLN A 43 -14.27 16.01 -1.14
C GLN A 43 -12.78 15.83 -1.51
N ALA A 44 -12.13 14.79 -0.99
CA ALA A 44 -10.74 14.48 -1.32
C ALA A 44 -10.60 14.07 -2.80
N VAL A 45 -11.54 13.26 -3.29
CA VAL A 45 -11.61 12.89 -4.72
C VAL A 45 -11.78 14.13 -5.59
N ALA A 46 -12.69 15.04 -5.23
CA ALA A 46 -12.92 16.29 -5.97
C ALA A 46 -11.68 17.20 -5.97
N LYS A 47 -10.98 17.33 -4.83
CA LYS A 47 -9.74 18.12 -4.71
C LYS A 47 -8.66 17.58 -5.66
N MET A 48 -8.45 16.27 -5.67
CA MET A 48 -7.50 15.63 -6.58
C MET A 48 -7.92 15.73 -8.05
N ALA A 49 -9.21 15.56 -8.36
CA ALA A 49 -9.75 15.70 -9.71
C ALA A 49 -9.59 17.14 -10.25
N ALA A 50 -9.61 18.14 -9.38
CA ALA A 50 -9.29 19.54 -9.72
C ALA A 50 -7.78 19.81 -9.86
N GLY A 51 -6.92 18.79 -9.74
CA GLY A 51 -5.46 18.91 -9.84
C GLY A 51 -4.78 19.44 -8.59
N HIS A 52 -5.49 19.54 -7.46
CA HIS A 52 -4.91 19.95 -6.19
C HIS A 52 -4.44 18.72 -5.40
N PRO A 53 -3.16 18.64 -5.03
CA PRO A 53 -2.67 17.53 -4.21
C PRO A 53 -3.31 17.58 -2.82
N LEU A 54 -3.52 16.40 -2.24
CA LEU A 54 -3.88 16.30 -0.83
C LEU A 54 -2.68 16.69 0.04
N ASP A 55 -2.93 17.30 1.19
CA ASP A 55 -1.97 17.52 2.27
C ASP A 55 -2.11 16.44 3.38
N ASP A 56 -1.45 16.63 4.53
CA ASP A 56 -1.52 15.65 5.62
C ASP A 56 -2.87 15.71 6.37
N ASP A 57 -3.50 16.88 6.44
CA ASP A 57 -4.81 17.05 7.09
C ASP A 57 -5.91 16.38 6.27
N ASP A 58 -5.85 16.50 4.95
CA ASP A 58 -6.76 15.77 4.05
C ASP A 58 -6.58 14.24 4.17
N ARG A 59 -5.34 13.78 4.37
CA ARG A 59 -5.00 12.34 4.41
C ARG A 59 -5.34 11.69 5.73
N LYS A 60 -5.32 12.44 6.84
CA LYS A 60 -5.53 11.87 8.17
C LYS A 60 -6.88 11.11 8.29
N PRO A 61 -8.05 11.69 7.95
CA PRO A 61 -9.32 10.96 8.01
C PRO A 61 -9.42 9.78 7.04
N TRP A 62 -8.65 9.81 5.95
CA TRP A 62 -8.54 8.69 5.02
C TRP A 62 -7.75 7.53 5.62
N LEU A 63 -6.59 7.80 6.23
CA LEU A 63 -5.78 6.80 6.90
C LEU A 63 -6.46 6.21 8.14
N GLU A 64 -7.18 7.03 8.91
CA GLU A 64 -7.97 6.57 10.06
C GLU A 64 -9.07 5.57 9.65
N ARG A 65 -9.72 5.79 8.50
CA ARG A 65 -10.72 4.84 7.97
C ARG A 65 -10.10 3.53 7.52
N ILE A 66 -8.90 3.56 6.94
CA ILE A 66 -8.16 2.34 6.60
C ILE A 66 -7.73 1.60 7.88
N SER A 67 -7.20 2.33 8.86
CA SER A 67 -6.79 1.79 10.17
C SER A 67 -7.95 1.09 10.88
N SER A 68 -9.13 1.72 10.93
CA SER A 68 -10.36 1.13 11.49
C SER A 68 -10.78 -0.14 10.74
N TRP A 69 -10.76 -0.11 9.41
CA TRP A 69 -11.13 -1.27 8.60
C TRP A 69 -10.17 -2.46 8.76
N LEU A 70 -8.88 -2.20 8.99
CA LEU A 70 -7.92 -3.24 9.34
C LEU A 70 -8.17 -3.78 10.75
N ALA A 71 -8.45 -2.91 11.71
CA ALA A 71 -8.71 -3.30 13.10
C ALA A 71 -9.94 -4.20 13.27
N GLU A 72 -10.99 -3.96 12.47
CA GLU A 72 -12.20 -4.82 12.42
C GLU A 72 -11.92 -6.24 11.90
N ARG A 73 -10.69 -6.53 11.45
CA ARG A 73 -10.28 -7.77 10.79
C ARG A 73 -9.07 -8.42 11.44
N ASP A 74 -8.74 -8.04 12.67
CA ASP A 74 -7.58 -8.55 13.41
C ASP A 74 -7.53 -10.08 13.52
N GLN A 75 -8.68 -10.76 13.56
CA GLN A 75 -8.80 -12.21 13.59
C GLN A 75 -8.84 -12.85 12.19
N ASP A 76 -9.46 -12.17 11.22
CA ASP A 76 -9.77 -12.72 9.89
C ASP A 76 -8.71 -12.41 8.83
N GLY A 77 -7.82 -11.45 9.10
CA GLY A 77 -6.83 -10.96 8.16
C GLY A 77 -7.40 -10.06 7.07
N ALA A 78 -6.52 -9.28 6.43
CA ALA A 78 -6.89 -8.35 5.37
C ALA A 78 -5.67 -7.85 4.61
N VAL A 79 -5.85 -7.49 3.34
CA VAL A 79 -4.84 -6.78 2.55
C VAL A 79 -5.42 -5.47 2.03
N VAL A 80 -4.69 -4.37 2.20
CA VAL A 80 -5.04 -3.07 1.61
C VAL A 80 -3.89 -2.51 0.80
N ALA A 81 -4.18 -1.99 -0.40
CA ALA A 81 -3.22 -1.17 -1.14
C ALA A 81 -3.31 0.28 -0.66
N CYS A 82 -2.23 0.86 -0.13
CA CYS A 82 -2.23 2.25 0.35
C CYS A 82 -0.86 2.88 0.08
N SER A 83 -0.78 4.12 -0.40
CA SER A 83 0.52 4.73 -0.69
C SER A 83 1.44 4.81 0.54
N ALA A 84 0.88 5.19 1.70
CA ALA A 84 1.52 5.20 3.03
C ALA A 84 3.02 5.62 3.04
N LEU A 85 3.35 6.67 2.28
CA LEU A 85 4.73 7.00 1.92
C LEU A 85 5.53 7.61 3.08
N LYS A 86 4.86 8.32 3.99
CA LYS A 86 5.48 8.91 5.19
C LYS A 86 5.37 7.97 6.39
N ARG A 87 6.34 8.02 7.29
CA ARG A 87 6.30 7.34 8.59
C ARG A 87 5.06 7.73 9.40
N SER A 88 4.72 9.03 9.43
CA SER A 88 3.53 9.51 10.14
C SER A 88 2.23 8.91 9.60
N HIS A 89 2.15 8.61 8.29
CA HIS A 89 0.99 7.93 7.72
C HIS A 89 0.91 6.47 8.17
N ARG A 90 2.06 5.80 8.23
CA ARG A 90 2.16 4.41 8.71
C ARG A 90 1.84 4.29 10.20
N ASP A 91 2.22 5.28 11.01
CA ASP A 91 1.85 5.34 12.42
C ASP A 91 0.33 5.49 12.60
N LEU A 92 -0.35 6.29 11.76
CA LEU A 92 -1.81 6.38 11.77
C LEU A 92 -2.46 5.03 11.45
N LEU A 93 -1.96 4.30 10.45
CA LEU A 93 -2.45 2.95 10.13
C LEU A 93 -2.27 1.99 11.32
N ARG A 94 -1.09 2.03 11.96
CA ARG A 94 -0.75 1.20 13.13
C ARG A 94 -1.50 1.57 14.40
N SER A 95 -2.11 2.75 14.48
CA SER A 95 -2.77 3.23 15.70
C SER A 95 -3.92 2.34 16.17
N GLN A 96 -4.67 1.72 15.25
CA GLN A 96 -5.71 0.74 15.55
C GLN A 96 -5.36 -0.67 15.07
N ALA A 97 -4.37 -0.82 14.19
CA ALA A 97 -3.86 -2.11 13.71
C ALA A 97 -2.35 -2.25 14.02
N PRO A 98 -1.95 -2.40 15.30
CA PRO A 98 -0.54 -2.35 15.71
C PRO A 98 0.34 -3.44 15.09
N ASP A 99 -0.26 -4.56 14.71
CA ASP A 99 0.40 -5.73 14.15
C ASP A 99 0.42 -5.77 12.62
N VAL A 100 -0.08 -4.71 11.95
CA VAL A 100 -0.08 -4.62 10.49
C VAL A 100 1.34 -4.72 9.93
N VAL A 101 1.49 -5.51 8.86
CA VAL A 101 2.76 -5.70 8.14
C VAL A 101 2.78 -4.86 6.88
N MET A 102 3.84 -4.09 6.69
CA MET A 102 4.06 -3.25 5.51
C MET A 102 4.81 -4.04 4.43
N LEU A 103 4.17 -4.28 3.28
CA LEU A 103 4.84 -4.74 2.07
C LEU A 103 5.20 -3.53 1.21
N HIS A 104 6.44 -3.05 1.33
CA HIS A 104 6.90 -1.87 0.60
C HIS A 104 7.44 -2.24 -0.78
N LEU A 105 6.67 -1.94 -1.81
CA LEU A 105 7.10 -2.08 -3.20
C LEU A 105 7.99 -0.88 -3.57
N ALA A 106 9.30 -1.10 -3.55
CA ALA A 106 10.32 -0.11 -3.86
C ALA A 106 11.01 -0.43 -5.19
N GLY A 107 11.59 0.59 -5.81
CA GLY A 107 12.29 0.43 -7.08
C GLY A 107 12.67 1.78 -7.68
N PRO A 108 13.35 1.80 -8.83
CA PRO A 108 13.89 3.01 -9.42
C PRO A 108 12.79 3.89 -9.99
N LYS A 109 12.87 5.19 -9.70
CA LYS A 109 11.94 6.21 -10.18
C LYS A 109 11.68 6.20 -11.70
N PRO A 110 12.69 6.02 -12.56
CA PRO A 110 12.46 5.89 -14.01
C PRO A 110 11.50 4.76 -14.38
N GLU A 111 11.53 3.62 -13.68
CA GLU A 111 10.65 2.49 -13.98
C GLU A 111 9.21 2.78 -13.53
N ALA A 112 9.02 3.38 -12.36
CA ALA A 112 7.70 3.83 -11.91
C ALA A 112 7.11 4.85 -12.90
N ALA A 113 7.89 5.84 -13.33
CA ALA A 113 7.48 6.84 -14.31
C ALA A 113 7.10 6.21 -15.66
N ARG A 114 7.91 5.25 -16.16
CA ARG A 114 7.62 4.50 -17.39
C ARG A 114 6.29 3.74 -17.30
N ARG A 115 6.06 3.02 -16.19
CA ARG A 115 4.82 2.24 -15.96
C ARG A 115 3.60 3.15 -15.90
N VAL A 116 3.68 4.26 -15.18
CA VAL A 116 2.61 5.26 -15.09
C VAL A 116 2.30 5.87 -16.46
N ALA A 117 3.31 6.26 -17.23
CA ALA A 117 3.13 6.83 -18.57
C ALA A 117 2.51 5.85 -19.58
N SER A 118 2.76 4.54 -19.40
CA SER A 118 2.22 3.50 -20.28
C SER A 118 0.77 3.09 -19.99
N ARG A 119 0.15 3.59 -18.91
CA ARG A 119 -1.23 3.22 -18.55
C ARG A 119 -2.24 3.89 -19.49
N PRO A 120 -3.07 3.10 -20.21
CA PRO A 120 -4.11 3.67 -21.07
C PRO A 120 -5.22 4.32 -20.23
N GLY A 121 -5.71 5.48 -20.69
CA GLY A 121 -6.90 6.13 -20.13
C GLY A 121 -6.71 6.98 -18.86
N HIS A 122 -5.50 7.00 -18.27
CA HIS A 122 -5.18 7.87 -17.13
C HIS A 122 -3.80 8.50 -17.33
N PHE A 123 -3.75 9.67 -17.97
CA PHE A 123 -2.52 10.45 -18.02
C PHE A 123 -2.25 10.98 -16.60
N MET A 124 -1.36 10.31 -15.85
CA MET A 124 -0.84 10.89 -14.62
C MET A 124 0.41 11.69 -14.96
N PRO A 125 0.51 12.96 -14.51
CA PRO A 125 1.63 13.80 -14.85
C PRO A 125 2.91 13.23 -14.21
N ALA A 126 4.05 13.35 -14.91
CA ALA A 126 5.36 12.93 -14.40
C ALA A 126 5.68 13.53 -13.01
N SER A 127 5.18 14.75 -12.77
CA SER A 127 5.29 15.45 -11.49
C SER A 127 4.65 14.70 -10.30
N LEU A 128 3.68 13.83 -10.54
CA LEU A 128 3.11 12.98 -9.49
C LEU A 128 4.13 11.97 -8.98
N VAL A 129 4.84 11.29 -9.89
CA VAL A 129 5.87 10.33 -9.52
C VAL A 129 7.01 11.06 -8.81
N ASP A 130 7.40 12.23 -9.31
CA ASP A 130 8.43 13.08 -8.69
C ASP A 130 8.09 13.41 -7.23
N SER A 131 6.88 13.94 -6.98
CA SER A 131 6.42 14.32 -5.65
C SER A 131 6.30 13.13 -4.70
N GLN A 132 5.90 11.96 -5.20
CA GLN A 132 5.80 10.76 -4.37
C GLN A 132 7.17 10.22 -3.97
N TYR A 133 8.16 10.20 -4.85
CA TYR A 133 9.53 9.85 -4.47
C TYR A 133 10.15 10.87 -3.50
N ALA A 134 9.82 12.16 -3.64
CA ALA A 134 10.25 13.18 -2.68
C ALA A 134 9.57 13.02 -1.30
N THR A 135 8.38 12.42 -1.25
CA THR A 135 7.62 12.15 -0.02
C THR A 135 7.97 10.80 0.61
N LEU A 136 8.54 9.88 -0.16
CA LEU A 136 8.81 8.51 0.29
C LEU A 136 9.87 8.48 1.38
N GLU A 137 9.47 8.00 2.55
CA GLU A 137 10.33 7.67 3.67
C GLU A 137 10.46 6.15 3.76
N SER A 138 11.69 5.64 3.76
CA SER A 138 11.97 4.22 3.94
C SER A 138 11.33 3.67 5.21
N LEU A 139 10.99 2.37 5.19
CA LEU A 139 10.60 1.66 6.41
C LEU A 139 11.72 1.74 7.45
N GLN A 140 11.34 2.02 8.68
CA GLN A 140 12.23 2.10 9.84
C GLN A 140 12.25 0.75 10.59
N ALA A 141 13.25 0.55 11.45
CA ALA A 141 13.51 -0.75 12.08
C ALA A 141 12.40 -1.24 13.02
N ASP A 142 11.58 -0.34 13.57
CA ASP A 142 10.47 -0.64 14.46
C ASP A 142 9.13 -0.80 13.72
N GLU A 143 9.16 -0.78 12.39
CA GLU A 143 8.01 -1.05 11.52
C GLU A 143 8.04 -2.50 11.04
N ARG A 144 6.98 -3.26 11.32
CA ARG A 144 6.84 -4.62 10.80
C ARG A 144 6.67 -4.53 9.29
N GLY A 145 7.61 -5.07 8.52
CA GLY A 145 7.51 -5.01 7.06
C GLY A 145 8.74 -5.51 6.34
N VAL A 146 8.60 -5.63 5.02
CA VAL A 146 9.67 -5.98 4.10
C VAL A 146 9.62 -5.04 2.90
N THR A 147 10.80 -4.74 2.34
CA THR A 147 10.90 -4.02 1.07
C THR A 147 11.11 -5.02 -0.05
N LEU A 148 10.31 -4.91 -1.10
CA LEU A 148 10.29 -5.80 -2.26
C LEU A 148 10.57 -4.99 -3.53
N ASP A 149 11.46 -5.48 -4.40
CA ASP A 149 11.80 -4.78 -5.65
C ASP A 149 10.70 -4.97 -6.70
N PHE A 150 9.90 -3.94 -6.96
CA PHE A 150 8.80 -4.03 -7.92
C PHE A 150 9.22 -4.32 -9.37
N CYS A 151 10.52 -4.32 -9.66
CA CYS A 151 11.08 -4.73 -10.96
C CYS A 151 11.12 -6.25 -11.13
N ALA A 152 11.06 -7.02 -10.04
CA ALA A 152 10.99 -8.46 -10.08
C ALA A 152 9.64 -8.95 -10.65
N PRO A 153 9.58 -10.20 -11.18
CA PRO A 153 8.33 -10.81 -11.60
C PRO A 153 7.31 -10.86 -10.47
N VAL A 154 6.02 -10.72 -10.81
CA VAL A 154 4.90 -10.74 -9.85
C VAL A 154 4.94 -11.99 -8.98
N ASP A 155 5.14 -13.17 -9.57
CA ASP A 155 5.16 -14.44 -8.84
C ASP A 155 6.28 -14.48 -7.79
N SER A 156 7.46 -13.93 -8.10
CA SER A 156 8.56 -13.82 -7.14
C SER A 156 8.23 -12.87 -6.00
N LEU A 157 7.62 -11.73 -6.30
CA LEU A 157 7.21 -10.75 -5.28
C LEU A 157 6.15 -11.30 -4.35
N VAL A 158 5.19 -12.07 -4.88
CA VAL A 158 4.16 -12.73 -4.07
C VAL A 158 4.77 -13.81 -3.19
N ALA A 159 5.70 -14.63 -3.71
CA ALA A 159 6.41 -15.63 -2.92
C ALA A 159 7.23 -15.01 -1.77
N ASP A 160 7.96 -13.93 -2.06
CA ASP A 160 8.76 -13.20 -1.06
C ASP A 160 7.85 -12.54 -0.01
N ALA A 161 6.72 -11.97 -0.43
CA ALA A 161 5.71 -11.41 0.47
C ALA A 161 5.13 -12.47 1.41
N LEU A 162 4.70 -13.62 0.88
CA LEU A 162 4.14 -14.73 1.69
C LEU A 162 5.18 -15.28 2.68
N THR A 163 6.43 -15.40 2.25
CA THR A 163 7.54 -15.81 3.13
C THR A 163 7.75 -14.82 4.28
N ALA A 164 7.74 -13.51 3.98
CA ALA A 164 7.85 -12.47 5.00
C ALA A 164 6.65 -12.44 5.97
N LEU A 165 5.49 -12.91 5.53
CA LEU A 165 4.28 -13.09 6.34
C LEU A 165 4.26 -14.43 7.10
N GLY A 166 5.35 -15.21 7.05
CA GLY A 166 5.47 -16.50 7.74
C GLY A 166 4.64 -17.62 7.13
N GLN A 167 4.15 -17.46 5.90
CA GLN A 167 3.38 -18.48 5.22
C GLN A 167 4.30 -19.48 4.51
N PRO A 168 3.99 -20.79 4.55
CA PRO A 168 4.76 -21.80 3.84
C PRO A 168 4.64 -21.60 2.32
N GLN A 169 5.77 -21.74 1.62
CA GLN A 169 5.77 -21.88 0.16
C GLN A 169 5.27 -23.29 -0.17
N ASN A 170 4.07 -23.41 -0.74
CA ASN A 170 3.55 -24.69 -1.25
C ASN A 170 4.21 -25.09 -2.57
#